data_AF-A0A955I1H2-F1
#
_entry.id   AF-A0A955I1H2-F1
#
_cell.length_a   1.000
_cell.length_b   1.000
_cell.length_c   1.000
_cell.angle_alpha   90.00
_cell.angle_beta   90.00
_cell.angle_gamma   90.00
#
_symmetry.space_group_name_H-M   'P 1'
#
loop_
_entity.id
_entity.type
_entity.pdbx_description
1 polymer ?
#
loop_
_entity_poly.entity_id
_entity_poly.type
_entity_poly.pdbx_seq_one_letter_code
_entity_poly.pdbx_strand_id
1 'polypeptide(L)' 'EEWYDDISDDQGWICFINTLDHVWEEMRATQLQHYVNFGREFNDINWRPYKPKALFKAIDQLVHGEMRRYLRG' A
#
# COMPACT_ATOMS: atom_id res chain seq x y z
N GLU A 1 8.09 -17.72 8.39
CA GLU A 1 7.45 -17.55 9.70
C GLU A 1 8.11 -16.42 10.49
N GLU A 2 9.43 -16.22 10.44
CA GLU A 2 10.12 -15.12 11.16
C GLU A 2 9.83 -13.70 10.65
N TRP A 3 9.53 -13.51 9.36
CA TRP A 3 9.25 -12.16 8.83
C TRP A 3 7.94 -11.56 9.34
N TYR A 4 6.98 -12.35 9.80
CA TYR A 4 5.69 -11.82 10.26
C TYR A 4 5.79 -11.25 11.68
N ASP A 5 6.57 -11.92 12.56
CA ASP A 5 6.74 -11.51 13.95
C ASP A 5 7.59 -10.23 14.08
N ASP A 6 8.65 -10.07 13.27
CA ASP A 6 9.50 -8.86 13.29
C ASP A 6 8.78 -7.57 12.81
N ILE A 7 7.76 -7.70 11.95
CA ILE A 7 7.01 -6.56 11.39
C ILE A 7 5.80 -6.22 12.26
N SER A 8 5.29 -7.21 13.01
CA SER A 8 4.11 -7.08 13.86
C SER A 8 4.37 -6.22 15.11
N ASP A 9 5.60 -6.21 15.64
CA ASP A 9 5.97 -5.36 16.78
C ASP A 9 6.17 -3.87 16.40
N ASP A 10 6.45 -3.57 15.12
CA ASP A 10 6.79 -2.23 14.63
C ASP A 10 5.65 -1.52 13.85
N GLN A 11 4.43 -2.07 13.85
CA GLN A 11 3.30 -1.55 13.04
C GLN A 11 3.64 -1.43 11.54
N GLY A 12 4.45 -2.35 11.02
CA GLY A 12 4.85 -2.30 9.62
C GLY A 12 3.70 -2.67 8.66
N TRP A 13 3.82 -2.22 7.42
CA TRP A 13 2.83 -2.47 6.38
C TRP A 13 3.48 -3.00 5.10
N ILE A 14 2.75 -3.85 4.40
CA ILE A 14 3.10 -4.33 3.07
C ILE A 14 2.17 -3.63 2.08
N CYS A 15 2.71 -3.08 1.00
CA CYS A 15 1.93 -2.44 -0.05
C CYS A 15 2.42 -2.83 -1.45
N PHE A 16 1.47 -3.01 -2.38
CA PHE A 16 1.77 -3.15 -3.80
C PHE A 16 1.45 -1.86 -4.56
N ILE A 17 2.45 -1.40 -5.31
CA ILE A 17 2.37 -0.25 -6.22
C ILE A 17 2.64 -0.69 -7.65
N ASN A 18 2.08 0.01 -8.62
CA ASN A 18 2.26 -0.25 -10.05
C ASN A 18 1.90 -1.71 -10.45
N THR A 19 0.82 -2.25 -9.88
CA THR A 19 0.27 -3.55 -10.29
C THR A 19 -0.54 -3.39 -11.58
N LEU A 20 -0.59 -4.45 -12.38
CA LEU A 20 -1.45 -4.50 -13.58
C LEU A 20 -2.91 -4.71 -13.16
N ASP A 21 -3.85 -4.18 -13.93
CA ASP A 21 -5.29 -4.25 -13.60
C ASP A 21 -5.79 -5.70 -13.40
N HIS A 22 -5.31 -6.66 -14.22
CA HIS A 22 -5.70 -8.06 -14.06
C HIS A 22 -5.14 -8.69 -12.76
N VAL A 23 -3.95 -8.29 -12.33
CA VAL A 23 -3.35 -8.73 -11.07
C VAL A 23 -4.12 -8.17 -9.88
N TRP A 24 -4.59 -6.92 -9.98
CA TRP A 24 -5.45 -6.32 -8.97
C TRP A 24 -6.78 -7.07 -8.79
N GLU A 25 -7.43 -7.44 -9.89
CA GLU A 25 -8.68 -8.23 -9.84
C GLU A 25 -8.47 -9.62 -9.22
N GLU A 26 -7.37 -10.30 -9.55
CA GLU A 26 -7.01 -11.59 -8.95
C GLU A 26 -6.70 -11.46 -7.45
N MET A 27 -5.98 -10.42 -7.04
CA MET A 27 -5.67 -10.14 -5.63
C MET A 27 -6.93 -9.85 -4.82
N ARG A 28 -7.91 -9.17 -5.42
CA ARG A 28 -9.21 -8.92 -4.81
C ARG A 28 -10.04 -10.21 -4.68
N ALA A 29 -10.01 -11.07 -5.70
CA ALA A 29 -10.72 -12.35 -5.68
C ALA A 29 -10.16 -13.32 -4.62
N THR A 30 -8.86 -13.21 -4.31
CA THR A 30 -8.15 -14.04 -3.32
C THR A 30 -8.21 -13.48 -1.89
N GLN A 31 -8.93 -12.38 -1.67
CA GLN A 31 -9.06 -11.70 -0.38
C GLN A 31 -7.73 -11.23 0.23
N LEU A 32 -6.72 -10.93 -0.59
CA LEU A 32 -5.40 -10.50 -0.09
C LEU A 32 -5.43 -9.15 0.63
N GLN A 33 -6.52 -8.36 0.52
CA GLN A 33 -6.66 -7.05 1.18
C GLN A 33 -6.60 -7.11 2.71
N HIS A 34 -6.75 -8.30 3.30
CA HIS A 34 -6.63 -8.51 4.75
C HIS A 34 -5.17 -8.55 5.24
N TYR A 35 -4.21 -8.69 4.33
CA TYR A 35 -2.80 -8.87 4.65
C TYR A 35 -1.89 -7.82 4.02
N VAL A 36 -2.29 -7.23 2.90
CA VAL A 36 -1.48 -6.29 2.12
C VAL A 36 -2.33 -5.12 1.62
N ASN A 37 -1.72 -3.93 1.55
CA ASN A 37 -2.35 -2.72 1.03
C ASN A 37 -2.19 -2.63 -0.48
N PHE A 38 -3.28 -2.60 -1.24
CA PHE A 38 -3.25 -2.43 -2.68
C PHE A 38 -4.54 -1.79 -3.17
N GLY A 39 -4.49 -1.14 -4.33
CA GLY A 39 -5.63 -0.43 -4.87
C GLY A 39 -5.21 0.66 -5.84
N ARG A 40 -6.22 1.29 -6.47
CA ARG A 40 -6.00 2.42 -7.39
C ARG A 40 -5.22 3.55 -6.73
N GLU A 41 -5.51 3.85 -5.46
CA GLU A 41 -4.80 4.88 -4.68
C GLU A 41 -3.28 4.66 -4.58
N PHE A 42 -2.84 3.39 -4.59
CA PHE A 42 -1.42 3.02 -4.57
C PHE A 42 -0.81 2.95 -5.98
N ASN A 43 -1.60 2.56 -6.99
CA ASN A 43 -1.16 2.51 -8.39
C ASN A 43 -1.09 3.89 -9.06
N ASP A 44 -1.88 4.86 -8.59
CA ASP A 44 -1.90 6.23 -9.10
C ASP A 44 -0.65 7.04 -8.67
N ILE A 45 0.19 6.49 -7.79
CA ILE A 45 1.46 7.09 -7.41
C ILE A 45 2.46 6.96 -8.56
N ASN A 46 2.84 8.09 -9.15
CA ASN A 46 3.98 8.15 -10.05
C ASN A 46 5.30 7.98 -9.27
N TRP A 47 5.66 6.74 -8.94
CA TRP A 47 6.77 6.39 -8.04
C TRP A 47 8.16 6.69 -8.61
N ARG A 48 8.33 6.60 -9.94
CA ARG A 48 9.61 6.71 -10.65
C ARG A 48 10.43 7.99 -10.37
N PRO A 49 9.84 9.19 -10.31
CA PRO A 49 10.59 10.42 -10.03
C PRO A 49 10.97 10.61 -8.56
N TYR A 50 10.39 9.86 -7.62
CA TYR A 50 10.62 10.08 -6.20
C TYR A 50 11.92 9.46 -5.70
N LYS A 51 12.59 10.15 -4.78
CA LYS A 51 13.65 9.55 -3.97
C LYS A 51 13.04 8.48 -3.04
N PRO A 52 13.76 7.38 -2.73
CA PRO A 52 13.22 6.28 -1.91
C PRO A 52 12.55 6.72 -0.61
N LYS A 53 13.16 7.64 0.14
CA LYS A 53 12.59 8.17 1.39
C LYS A 53 11.29 8.97 1.19
N ALA A 54 11.16 9.66 0.06
CA ALA A 54 9.95 10.42 -0.26
C ALA A 54 8.81 9.47 -0.67
N LEU A 55 9.12 8.44 -1.46
CA LEU A 55 8.18 7.40 -1.82
C LEU A 55 7.67 6.64 -0.59
N PHE A 56 8.58 6.23 0.30
CA PHE A 56 8.23 5.58 1.56
C PHE A 56 7.23 6.40 2.37
N LYS A 57 7.52 7.69 2.58
CA LYS A 57 6.63 8.60 3.33
C LYS A 57 5.26 8.76 2.66
N ALA A 58 5.21 8.82 1.33
CA ALA A 58 3.94 8.93 0.61
C ALA A 58 3.06 7.68 0.78
N ILE A 59 3.65 6.49 0.70
CA ILE A 59 2.91 5.23 0.90
C ILE A 59 2.51 5.07 2.38
N ASP A 60 3.40 5.43 3.31
CA ASP A 60 3.13 5.39 4.74
C ASP A 60 1.88 6.22 5.12
N GLN A 61 1.73 7.41 4.52
CA GLN A 61 0.56 8.27 4.70
C GLN A 61 -0.73 7.67 4.11
N LEU A 62 -0.62 6.94 3.00
CA LEU A 62 -1.77 6.25 2.39
C LEU A 62 -2.23 5.08 3.25
N VAL A 63 -1.30 4.28 3.78
CA VAL A 63 -1.62 3.14 4.64
C VAL A 63 -2.26 3.58 5.96
N HIS A 64 -1.72 4.60 6.62
CA HIS A 64 -2.27 5.12 7.87
C HIS A 64 -3.54 5.97 7.68
N GLY A 65 -4.01 6.14 6.43
CA GLY A 65 -5.32 6.71 6.14
C GLY A 65 -5.40 8.24 6.28
N GLU A 66 -4.28 8.97 6.28
CA GLU A 66 -4.31 10.44 6.29
C GLU A 66 -5.04 11.00 5.05
N MET A 67 -5.05 10.27 3.93
CA MET A 67 -5.71 10.69 2.69
C MET A 67 -7.25 10.53 2.73
N ARG A 68 -7.79 9.54 3.46
CA ARG A 68 -9.24 9.28 3.55
C ARG A 68 -9.99 10.39 4.30
N ARG A 69 -9.29 11.20 5.09
CA ARG A 69 -9.87 12.36 5.80
C ARG A 69 -10.07 13.58 4.89
N TYR A 70 -9.40 13.65 3.74
CA TYR A 70 -9.45 14.82 2.84
C TYR A 70 -10.43 14.69 1.66
N LEU A 71 -10.89 13.48 1.31
CA LEU A 71 -11.76 13.23 0.15
C LEU A 71 -13.25 12.99 0.51
N ARG A 72 -13.67 13.27 1.75
CA ARG A 72 -15.10 13.39 2.13
C ARG A 72 -15.51 14.87 2.25
N GLY A 73 -15.22 15.65 1.20
CA GLY A 73 -15.70 17.02 1.02
C GLY A 73 -16.52 17.10 -0.25
#